data_AF-A0A7X3VGA5-F1
#
_entry.id   AF-A0A7X3VGA5-F1
#
_cell.length_a   1.000
_cell.length_b   1.000
_cell.length_c   1.000
_cell.angle_alpha   90.00
_cell.angle_beta   90.00
_cell.angle_gamma   90.00
#
_symmetry.space_group_name_H-M   'P 1'
#
loop_
_entity.id
_entity.type
_entity.pdbx_description
1 polymer ?
#
loop_
_entity_poly.entity_id
_entity_poly.type
_entity_poly.pdbx_seq_one_letter_code
_entity_poly.pdbx_strand_id
1 'polypeptide(L)' 'MKRCKQSGFGLVTQEGKYIKFDEKGNIKALNELERTGKQDELLVKVTGEMRGGMIQVESVETQ' A
#
# COMPACT_ATOMS: atom_id res chain seq x y z
N MET A 1 -15.97 12.89 -9.74
CA MET A 1 -14.98 13.64 -8.92
C MET A 1 -13.89 12.68 -8.48
N LYS A 2 -12.73 12.65 -9.15
CA LYS A 2 -11.63 11.69 -8.89
C LYS A 2 -10.61 12.33 -7.95
N ARG A 3 -10.77 12.19 -6.63
CA ARG A 3 -9.76 12.60 -5.61
C ARG A 3 -9.18 11.43 -4.82
N CYS A 4 -9.44 10.18 -5.20
CA CYS A 4 -8.90 9.02 -4.48
C CYS A 4 -7.48 8.62 -4.91
N LYS A 5 -6.97 9.12 -6.05
CA LYS A 5 -5.57 8.89 -6.47
C LYS A 5 -4.54 9.72 -5.68
N GLN A 6 -4.98 10.62 -4.79
CA GLN A 6 -4.10 11.55 -4.09
C GLN A 6 -3.93 11.24 -2.59
N SER A 7 -4.61 10.22 -2.06
CA SER A 7 -4.52 9.86 -0.63
C SER A 7 -3.30 9.00 -0.28
N GLY A 8 -2.61 8.44 -1.28
CA GLY A 8 -1.56 7.44 -1.07
C GLY A 8 -2.12 6.11 -0.58
N PHE A 9 -1.28 5.08 -0.61
CA PHE A 9 -1.57 3.77 -0.05
C PHE A 9 -0.97 3.69 1.36
N GLY A 10 -1.54 2.81 2.18
CA GLY A 10 -1.06 2.58 3.53
C GLY A 10 -1.60 1.27 4.08
N LEU A 11 -0.89 0.73 5.07
CA LEU A 11 -1.32 -0.44 5.82
C LEU A 11 -2.11 0.02 7.04
N VAL A 12 -3.30 -0.54 7.19
CA VAL A 12 -3.98 -0.55 8.49
C VAL A 12 -3.53 -1.81 9.20
N THR A 13 -2.75 -1.64 10.27
CA THR A 13 -2.36 -2.74 11.16
C THR A 13 -3.57 -3.22 11.96
N GLN A 14 -3.50 -4.44 12.51
CA GLN A 14 -4.57 -4.99 13.36
C GLN A 14 -4.86 -4.13 14.61
N GLU A 15 -3.88 -3.33 15.04
CA GLU A 15 -4.03 -2.33 16.11
C GLU A 15 -4.82 -1.09 15.68
N GLY A 16 -5.29 -1.02 14.43
CA GLY A 16 -5.98 0.14 13.86
C GLY A 16 -5.04 1.29 13.47
N LYS A 17 -3.72 1.09 13.57
CA LYS A 17 -2.73 2.10 13.19
C LYS A 17 -2.57 2.12 11.68
N TYR A 18 -2.83 3.29 11.08
CA TYR A 18 -2.57 3.55 9.67
C TYR A 18 -1.11 3.96 9.46
N ILE A 19 -0.40 3.18 8.67
CA ILE A 19 1.00 3.41 8.30
C ILE A 19 1.03 3.70 6.80
N LYS A 20 1.46 4.91 6.44
CA LYS A 20 1.60 5.32 5.03
C LYS A 20 2.76 4.58 4.37
N PHE A 21 2.58 4.25 3.10
CA PHE A 21 3.66 3.77 2.26
C PHE A 21 4.53 4.94 1.80
N ASP A 22 5.81 4.63 1.61
CA ASP A 22 6.71 5.53 0.88
C ASP A 22 6.33 5.61 -0.61
N GLU A 23 6.97 6.52 -1.35
CA GLU A 23 6.71 6.68 -2.79
C GLU A 23 6.91 5.38 -3.56
N LYS A 24 7.92 4.57 -3.20
CA LYS A 24 8.15 3.28 -3.84
C LYS A 24 7.02 2.29 -3.58
N GLY A 25 6.52 2.22 -2.34
CA GLY A 25 5.39 1.39 -1.98
C GLY A 25 4.10 1.79 -2.65
N ASN A 26 3.85 3.10 -2.78
CA ASN A 26 2.69 3.60 -3.52
C ASN A 26 2.70 3.16 -4.98
N ILE A 27 3.86 3.23 -5.65
CA ILE A 27 4.00 2.80 -7.04
C ILE A 27 3.79 1.29 -7.16
N LYS A 28 4.37 0.49 -6.26
CA LYS A 28 4.21 -0.97 -6.29
C LYS A 28 2.77 -1.40 -6.03
N ALA A 29 2.14 -0.83 -5.02
CA ALA A 29 0.73 -1.08 -4.71
C ALA A 29 -0.17 -0.69 -5.89
N LEU A 30 0.07 0.45 -6.53
CA LEU A 30 -0.68 0.86 -7.72
C LEU A 30 -0.49 -0.11 -8.88
N ASN A 31 0.76 -0.51 -9.18
CA ASN A 31 1.06 -1.46 -10.25
C ASN A 31 0.35 -2.79 -10.01
N GLU A 32 0.36 -3.28 -8.77
CA GLU A 32 -0.26 -4.55 -8.41
C GLU A 32 -1.79 -4.47 -8.43
N LEU A 33 -2.37 -3.34 -8.05
CA LEU A 33 -3.80 -3.06 -8.15
C LEU A 33 -4.25 -2.94 -9.62
N GLU A 34 -3.45 -2.30 -10.47
CA GLU A 34 -3.68 -2.26 -11.92
C GLU A 34 -3.53 -3.65 -12.55
N ARG A 35 -2.60 -4.47 -12.05
CA ARG A 35 -2.37 -5.84 -12.55
C ARG A 35 -3.49 -6.80 -12.18
N THR A 36 -4.03 -6.69 -10.97
CA THR A 36 -5.12 -7.56 -10.52
C THR A 36 -6.49 -7.12 -11.00
N GLY A 37 -6.66 -5.84 -11.34
CA GLY A 37 -7.94 -5.27 -11.77
C GLY A 37 -9.03 -5.29 -10.68
N LYS A 38 -8.70 -5.76 -9.47
CA LYS A 38 -9.57 -5.72 -8.30
C LYS A 38 -9.33 -4.41 -7.56
N GLN A 39 -10.32 -3.53 -7.59
CA GLN A 39 -10.23 -2.24 -6.91
C GLN A 39 -10.53 -2.33 -5.40
N ASP A 40 -11.07 -3.48 -4.96
CA ASP A 40 -11.60 -3.70 -3.63
C ASP A 40 -11.12 -5.07 -3.09
N GLU A 41 -10.94 -5.16 -1.76
CA GLU A 41 -10.55 -6.41 -1.04
C GLU A 41 -9.25 -7.08 -1.50
N LEU A 42 -8.26 -6.29 -1.95
CA LEU A 42 -6.96 -6.83 -2.34
C LEU A 42 -6.11 -7.15 -1.11
N LEU A 43 -5.92 -8.44 -0.84
CA LEU A 43 -4.94 -8.92 0.13
C LEU A 43 -3.55 -8.89 -0.49
N VAL A 44 -2.74 -7.95 -0.04
CA VAL A 44 -1.34 -7.84 -0.44
C VAL A 44 -0.44 -8.09 0.75
N LYS A 45 0.59 -8.90 0.54
CA LYS A 45 1.70 -9.05 1.46
C LYS A 45 2.72 -7.98 1.13
N VAL A 46 2.91 -7.05 2.06
CA VAL A 46 3.87 -5.97 1.94
C VAL A 46 5.02 -6.25 2.89
N THR A 47 6.23 -6.36 2.35
CA THR A 47 7.46 -6.54 3.12
C THR A 47 8.24 -5.23 3.07
N GLY A 48 8.69 -4.75 4.22
CA GLY A 48 9.41 -3.49 4.31
C GLY A 48 9.78 -3.10 5.73
N GLU A 49 10.61 -2.08 5.85
CA GLU A 49 11.09 -1.57 7.13
C GLU A 49 10.27 -0.36 7.60
N MET A 50 9.85 -0.35 8.86
CA MET A 50 9.23 0.83 9.47
C MET A 50 10.29 1.88 9.82
N ARG A 51 10.23 3.05 9.19
CA ARG A 51 11.06 4.21 9.50
C ARG A 51 10.21 5.45 9.76
N GLY A 52 10.30 5.98 10.99
CA GLY A 52 9.72 7.29 11.33
C GLY A 52 8.21 7.41 11.16
N GLY A 53 7.46 6.29 11.27
CA GLY A 53 6.00 6.28 11.10
C GLY A 53 5.52 6.02 9.67
N MET A 54 6.44 5.74 8.74
CA MET A 54 6.14 5.22 7.40
C MET A 54 6.80 3.86 7.20
N ILE A 55 6.22 3.03 6.35
CA ILE A 55 6.85 1.77 5.93
C ILE A 55 7.54 1.99 4.59
N GLN A 56 8.83 1.65 4.54
CA GLN A 56 9.59 1.60 3.30
C GLN A 56 9.33 0.25 2.65
N VAL A 57 8.57 0.26 1.56
CA VAL A 57 8.11 -0.97 0.94
C VAL A 57 9.20 -1.57 0.05
N GLU A 58 9.78 -2.67 0.51
CA GLU A 58 10.75 -3.46 -0.25
C GLU A 58 10.07 -4.36 -1.27
N SER A 59 8.92 -4.96 -0.92
CA SER A 59 8.17 -5.84 -1.81
C SER A 59 6.67 -5.73 -1.57
N VAL A 60 5.89 -5.81 -2.65
CA VAL A 60 4.43 -5.98 -2.62
C VAL A 60 4.14 -7.23 -3.43
N GLU A 61 3.50 -8.21 -2.80
CA GLU A 61 3.07 -9.44 -3.45
C GLU A 61 1.57 -9.61 -3.22
N THR A 62 0.83 -9.89 -4.27
CA THR A 62 -0.58 -10.28 -4.15
C THR A 62 -0.67 -11.72 -3.67
N GLN A 63 -1.53 -11.96 -2.67
CA GLN A 63 -1.77 -13.30 -2.13
C GLN A 63 -2.91 -14.00 -2.87
#